data_AF-T0L934-F1
#
_entry.id   AF-T0L934-F1
#
_cell.length_a   1.000
_cell.length_b   1.000
_cell.length_c   1.000
_cell.angle_alpha   90.00
_cell.angle_beta   90.00
_cell.angle_gamma   90.00
#
_symmetry.space_group_name_H-M   'P 1'
#
loop_
_entity.id
_entity.type
_entity.pdbx_description
1 polymer ?
#
loop_
_entity_poly.entity_id
_entity_poly.type
_entity_poly.pdbx_seq_one_letter_code
_entity_poly.pdbx_strand_id
1 'polypeptide(L)'
;MDPLSCRLNEKYLKVAVHCGSISHSTNHLLFIDDLKLLRTRCDTLKALSNEAKQFLKTIGLKVNLEKSATNDESCADTGALLEGPRVYKYLGIIEDSNGKPTRDSFIKMKDEILARVERLCNSVLNAKNLSRGINEHAISLVNYHIWLQHLEPTDFEELDQLIRKILVKHKAHLQPVSKERLYLPRSELGRGLHNIEMRGECMLLQLLELLEKHKEISTRRAAILKVEQDNKTHLSLIKNYLEVKYSINNITKESLELTQNAYIYSEIRKKIQHLKLFMAKDNILASITDSSI
;
A
#
# COMPACT_ATOMS: atom_id res chain seq x y z
N MET A 1 8.49 7.27 -26.05
CA MET A 1 9.77 6.82 -25.45
C MET A 1 10.12 5.39 -25.83
N ASP A 2 9.21 4.63 -26.45
CA ASP A 2 9.44 3.27 -26.96
C ASP A 2 10.73 3.10 -27.78
N PRO A 3 11.17 4.06 -28.64
CA PRO A 3 12.44 3.93 -29.35
C PRO A 3 13.66 3.86 -28.43
N LEU A 4 13.64 4.54 -27.27
CA LEU A 4 14.69 4.42 -26.27
C LEU A 4 14.67 3.00 -25.69
N SER A 5 13.51 2.52 -25.26
CA SER A 5 13.35 1.18 -24.70
C SER A 5 13.82 0.09 -25.66
N CYS A 6 13.51 0.21 -26.96
CA CYS A 6 14.01 -0.71 -27.99
C CYS A 6 15.53 -0.71 -28.06
N ARG A 7 16.16 0.48 -28.17
CA ARG A 7 17.64 0.60 -28.22
C ARG A 7 18.31 0.03 -26.97
N LEU A 8 17.77 0.33 -25.80
CA LEU A 8 18.32 -0.17 -24.54
C LEU A 8 18.20 -1.69 -24.45
N ASN A 9 17.07 -2.25 -24.85
CA ASN A 9 16.81 -3.69 -24.81
C ASN A 9 17.64 -4.49 -25.82
N GLU A 10 18.01 -3.88 -26.95
CA GLU A 10 18.82 -4.51 -28.00
C GLU A 10 20.31 -4.54 -27.65
N LYS A 11 20.84 -3.44 -27.10
CA LYS A 11 22.28 -3.27 -26.88
C LYS A 11 22.80 -3.77 -25.53
N TYR A 12 21.95 -3.78 -24.50
CA TYR A 12 22.42 -3.98 -23.13
C TYR A 12 21.75 -5.17 -22.44
N LEU A 13 22.55 -5.87 -21.64
CA LEU A 13 22.09 -6.98 -20.83
C LEU A 13 21.00 -6.54 -19.84
N LYS A 14 20.04 -7.43 -19.61
CA LYS A 14 18.92 -7.23 -18.70
C LYS A 14 19.18 -7.91 -17.37
N VAL A 15 18.68 -7.31 -16.30
CA VAL A 15 18.61 -7.96 -14.98
C VAL A 15 17.45 -8.94 -15.03
N ALA A 16 17.71 -10.21 -14.72
CA ALA A 16 16.72 -11.28 -14.79
C ALA A 16 16.29 -11.75 -13.40
N VAL A 17 15.00 -12.02 -13.24
CA VAL A 17 14.41 -12.76 -12.13
C VAL A 17 13.97 -14.12 -12.67
N HIS A 18 14.64 -15.17 -12.20
CA HIS A 18 14.39 -16.54 -12.66
C HIS A 18 13.20 -17.17 -11.93
N CYS A 19 12.21 -17.67 -12.66
CA CYS A 19 10.97 -18.28 -12.16
C CYS A 19 10.80 -19.69 -12.71
N GLY A 20 11.74 -20.59 -12.39
CA GLY A 20 11.75 -21.93 -12.96
C GLY A 20 12.10 -21.88 -14.45
N SER A 21 11.18 -22.33 -15.32
CA SER A 21 11.35 -22.30 -16.78
C SER A 21 11.14 -20.92 -17.41
N ILE A 22 10.48 -20.00 -16.69
CA ILE A 22 10.18 -18.65 -17.18
C ILE A 22 11.12 -17.66 -16.48
N SER A 23 11.65 -16.67 -17.20
CA SER A 23 12.37 -15.56 -16.57
C SER A 23 11.79 -14.22 -17.02
N HIS A 24 11.67 -13.30 -16.08
CA HIS A 24 11.39 -11.91 -16.41
C HIS A 24 12.71 -11.14 -16.41
N SER A 25 12.98 -10.36 -17.44
CA SER A 25 14.20 -9.55 -17.48
C SER A 25 13.93 -8.13 -17.97
N THR A 26 14.57 -7.16 -17.32
CA THR A 26 14.54 -5.75 -17.72
C THR A 26 15.84 -5.06 -17.35
N ASN A 27 16.20 -4.01 -18.09
CA ASN A 27 17.31 -3.11 -17.77
C ASN A 27 16.84 -1.68 -17.46
N HIS A 28 15.54 -1.40 -17.53
CA HIS A 28 15.00 -0.09 -17.15
C HIS A 28 13.54 -0.16 -16.68
N LEU A 29 13.16 0.82 -15.88
CA LEU A 29 11.77 1.18 -15.60
C LEU A 29 11.57 2.60 -16.12
N LEU A 30 10.50 2.81 -16.87
CA LEU A 30 10.15 4.12 -17.39
C LEU A 30 8.71 4.43 -17.00
N PHE A 31 8.52 5.57 -16.35
CA PHE A 31 7.21 6.10 -16.00
C PHE A 31 7.15 7.58 -16.36
N ILE A 32 6.51 7.91 -17.49
CA ILE A 32 6.46 9.27 -18.04
C ILE A 32 7.88 9.82 -18.28
N ASP A 33 8.38 10.69 -17.41
CA ASP A 33 9.70 11.31 -17.44
C ASP A 33 10.71 10.61 -16.51
N ASP A 34 10.23 9.84 -15.53
CA ASP A 34 11.07 9.09 -14.60
C ASP A 34 11.64 7.84 -15.28
N LEU A 35 12.96 7.86 -15.53
CA LEU A 35 13.73 6.73 -16.06
C LEU A 35 14.65 6.18 -14.97
N LYS A 36 14.47 4.91 -14.60
CA LYS A 36 15.35 4.17 -13.69
C LYS A 36 16.08 3.08 -14.46
N LEU A 37 17.41 3.17 -14.53
CA LEU A 37 18.25 2.19 -15.20
C LEU A 37 18.72 1.12 -14.20
N LEU A 38 18.74 -0.14 -14.64
CA LEU A 38 19.06 -1.31 -13.82
C LEU A 38 20.19 -2.11 -14.48
N ARG A 39 21.15 -2.58 -13.69
CA ARG A 39 22.26 -3.39 -14.18
C ARG A 39 22.76 -4.38 -13.14
N THR A 40 23.56 -5.34 -13.60
CA THR A 40 24.33 -6.26 -12.74
C THR A 40 25.80 -5.83 -12.57
N ARG A 41 26.49 -5.38 -13.63
CA ARG A 41 27.92 -4.97 -13.63
C ARG A 41 28.13 -3.45 -13.74
N CYS A 42 29.14 -2.88 -13.07
CA CYS A 42 29.39 -1.42 -13.03
C CYS A 42 29.64 -0.81 -14.40
N ASP A 43 30.50 -1.44 -15.19
CA ASP A 43 30.96 -0.88 -16.47
C ASP A 43 29.84 -0.67 -17.49
N THR A 44 28.73 -1.42 -17.37
CA THR A 44 27.59 -1.31 -18.28
C THR A 44 26.66 -0.15 -17.95
N LEU A 45 26.63 0.35 -16.70
CA LEU A 45 25.72 1.42 -16.30
C LEU A 45 26.05 2.73 -17.02
N LYS A 46 27.33 3.07 -17.10
CA LYS A 46 27.80 4.28 -17.76
C LYS A 46 27.46 4.28 -19.25
N ALA A 47 27.62 3.13 -19.90
CA ALA A 47 27.24 2.98 -21.30
C ALA A 47 25.72 3.14 -21.50
N LEU A 48 24.90 2.47 -20.66
CA LEU A 48 23.44 2.62 -20.62
C LEU A 48 23.02 4.08 -20.43
N SER A 49 23.62 4.76 -19.47
CA SER A 49 23.33 6.17 -19.13
C SER A 49 23.72 7.12 -20.26
N ASN A 50 24.87 6.91 -20.90
CA ASN A 50 25.32 7.71 -22.03
C ASN A 50 24.40 7.56 -23.26
N GLU A 51 23.97 6.33 -23.56
CA GLU A 51 23.01 6.08 -24.64
C GLU A 51 21.68 6.79 -24.36
N ALA A 52 21.17 6.69 -23.13
CA ALA A 52 19.96 7.39 -22.72
C ALA A 52 20.11 8.91 -22.82
N LYS A 53 21.21 9.47 -22.32
CA LYS A 53 21.54 10.90 -22.44
C LYS A 53 21.61 11.35 -23.89
N GLN A 54 22.27 10.58 -24.77
CA GLN A 54 22.39 10.92 -26.19
C GLN A 54 21.02 10.89 -26.87
N PHE A 55 20.20 9.87 -26.58
CA PHE A 55 18.85 9.79 -27.11
C PHE A 55 18.00 10.99 -26.68
N LEU A 56 18.01 11.32 -25.38
CA LEU A 56 17.29 12.47 -24.83
C LEU A 56 17.73 13.77 -25.50
N LYS A 57 19.05 13.97 -25.70
CA LYS A 57 19.59 15.13 -26.40
C LYS A 57 19.09 15.22 -27.84
N THR A 58 19.04 14.10 -28.56
CA THR A 58 18.56 14.05 -29.96
C THR A 58 17.10 14.46 -30.07
N ILE A 59 16.26 14.10 -29.09
CA ILE A 59 14.84 14.49 -29.06
C ILE A 59 14.60 15.88 -28.44
N GLY A 60 15.66 16.61 -28.08
CA GLY A 60 15.56 17.94 -27.49
C GLY A 60 15.25 17.99 -25.99
N LEU A 61 15.38 16.86 -25.28
CA LEU A 61 15.21 16.79 -23.83
C LEU A 61 16.55 16.90 -23.09
N LYS A 62 16.50 17.49 -21.88
CA LYS A 62 17.67 17.64 -21.00
C LYS A 62 17.45 16.88 -19.70
N VAL A 63 18.48 16.17 -19.25
CA VAL A 63 18.48 15.49 -17.95
C VAL A 63 18.58 16.53 -16.83
N ASN A 64 17.74 16.39 -15.81
CA ASN A 64 17.80 17.20 -14.61
C ASN A 64 18.71 16.53 -13.57
N LEU A 65 19.93 17.05 -13.42
CA LEU A 65 20.94 16.51 -12.50
C LEU A 65 20.55 16.64 -11.03
N GLU A 66 19.81 17.69 -10.66
CA GLU A 66 19.37 17.92 -9.27
C GLU A 66 18.30 16.92 -8.82
N LYS A 67 17.55 16.38 -9.79
CA LYS A 67 16.52 15.36 -9.56
C LYS A 67 16.98 13.94 -9.89
N SER A 68 18.19 13.78 -10.43
CA SER A 68 18.73 12.48 -10.83
C SER A 68 19.69 11.97 -9.76
N ALA A 69 19.73 10.66 -9.56
CA ALA A 69 20.61 10.03 -8.59
C ALA A 69 21.22 8.74 -9.15
N THR A 70 22.42 8.41 -8.67
CA THR A 70 23.16 7.19 -9.05
C THR A 70 23.77 6.57 -7.81
N ASN A 71 23.87 5.24 -7.77
CA ASN A 71 24.63 4.49 -6.76
C ASN A 71 26.03 4.09 -7.27
N ASP A 72 26.40 4.55 -8.46
CA ASP A 72 27.66 4.22 -9.13
C ASP A 72 28.43 5.50 -9.46
N GLU A 73 29.66 5.61 -8.94
CA GLU A 73 30.57 6.75 -9.14
C GLU A 73 30.83 7.02 -10.62
N SER A 74 30.84 5.98 -11.46
CA SER A 74 31.11 6.11 -12.90
C SER A 74 30.09 6.98 -13.63
N CYS A 75 28.92 7.17 -13.03
CA CYS A 75 27.77 7.92 -13.53
C CYS A 75 27.51 9.20 -12.72
N ALA A 76 28.46 9.68 -11.91
CA ALA A 76 28.31 10.91 -11.13
C ALA A 76 28.07 12.17 -11.99
N ASP A 77 28.38 12.13 -13.29
CA ASP A 77 28.05 13.17 -14.26
C ASP A 77 26.57 13.17 -14.68
N THR A 78 25.79 12.17 -14.26
CA THR A 78 24.38 11.96 -14.65
C THR A 78 23.40 12.21 -13.51
N GLY A 79 23.87 12.27 -12.26
CA GLY A 79 23.06 12.48 -11.08
C GLY A 79 23.88 12.50 -9.79
N ALA A 80 23.25 12.88 -8.68
CA ALA A 80 23.88 12.90 -7.37
C ALA A 80 24.21 11.48 -6.88
N LEU A 81 25.41 11.28 -6.33
CA LEU A 81 25.85 9.99 -5.80
C LEU A 81 25.16 9.68 -4.46
N LEU A 82 24.53 8.51 -4.40
CA LEU A 82 23.87 7.94 -3.23
C LEU A 82 24.87 7.12 -2.42
N GLU A 83 25.70 7.80 -1.62
CA GLU A 83 26.61 7.15 -0.67
C GLU A 83 26.01 7.08 0.75
N GLY A 84 26.29 5.98 1.44
CA GLY A 84 25.95 5.81 2.85
C GLY A 84 24.44 5.87 3.12
N PRO A 85 23.95 6.68 4.08
CA PRO A 85 22.54 6.75 4.46
C PRO A 85 21.69 7.58 3.49
N ARG A 86 22.23 8.04 2.35
CA ARG A 86 21.48 8.83 1.38
C ARG A 86 20.40 8.00 0.71
N VAL A 87 19.21 8.57 0.64
CA VAL A 87 18.02 7.94 0.06
C VAL A 87 17.53 8.74 -1.15
N TYR A 88 16.89 8.05 -2.08
CA TYR A 88 16.28 8.66 -3.28
C TYR A 88 14.77 8.50 -3.26
N LYS A 89 14.03 9.47 -3.78
CA LYS A 89 12.57 9.40 -3.87
C LYS A 89 12.16 9.02 -5.30
N TYR A 90 11.70 7.79 -5.50
CA TYR A 90 11.19 7.29 -6.77
C TYR A 90 9.68 7.05 -6.69
N LEU A 91 8.91 7.70 -7.57
CA LEU A 91 7.44 7.62 -7.61
C LEU A 91 6.72 7.87 -6.27
N GLY A 92 7.33 8.62 -5.36
CA GLY A 92 6.76 8.86 -4.02
C GLY A 92 7.31 7.98 -2.92
N ILE A 93 8.00 6.88 -3.25
CA ILE A 93 8.64 5.96 -2.31
C ILE A 93 10.11 6.34 -2.11
N ILE A 94 10.56 6.29 -0.87
CA ILE A 94 11.95 6.55 -0.49
C ILE A 94 12.69 5.22 -0.55
N GLU A 95 13.68 5.14 -1.42
CA GLU A 95 14.50 3.97 -1.67
C GLU A 95 15.94 4.20 -1.19
N ASP A 96 16.60 3.13 -0.75
CA ASP A 96 18.03 3.12 -0.46
C ASP A 96 18.87 3.05 -1.75
N SER A 97 20.20 3.04 -1.62
CA SER A 97 21.12 2.89 -2.76
C SER A 97 20.98 1.55 -3.51
N ASN A 98 20.30 0.55 -2.92
CA ASN A 98 19.99 -0.72 -3.57
C ASN A 98 18.62 -0.70 -4.28
N GLY A 99 17.90 0.43 -4.23
CA GLY A 99 16.55 0.56 -4.78
C GLY A 99 15.49 -0.15 -3.96
N LYS A 100 15.76 -0.47 -2.68
CA LYS A 100 14.79 -1.07 -1.77
C LYS A 100 14.00 0.01 -1.04
N PRO A 101 12.66 -0.10 -0.93
CA PRO A 101 11.85 0.81 -0.14
C PRO A 101 12.30 0.84 1.33
N THR A 102 12.52 2.04 1.85
CA THR A 102 12.89 2.29 3.24
C THR A 102 11.65 2.45 4.11
N ARG A 103 11.80 2.16 5.42
CA ARG A 103 10.74 2.41 6.41
C ARG A 103 10.40 3.90 6.58
N ASP A 104 11.30 4.80 6.18
CA ASP A 104 11.05 6.25 6.20
C ASP A 104 9.83 6.64 5.37
N SER A 105 9.57 5.97 4.24
CA SER A 105 8.35 6.25 3.44
C SER A 105 7.09 5.90 4.21
N PHE A 106 7.13 4.83 5.02
CA PHE A 106 6.00 4.42 5.85
C PHE A 106 5.79 5.43 6.98
N ILE A 107 6.86 5.84 7.64
CA ILE A 107 6.82 6.84 8.73
C ILE A 107 6.22 8.16 8.22
N LYS A 108 6.70 8.67 7.07
CA LYS A 108 6.15 9.90 6.47
C LYS A 108 4.68 9.77 6.10
N MET A 109 4.28 8.63 5.56
CA MET A 109 2.88 8.35 5.24
C MET A 109 2.03 8.30 6.52
N LYS A 110 2.49 7.61 7.55
CA LYS A 110 1.86 7.56 8.88
C LYS A 110 1.66 8.96 9.44
N ASP A 111 2.73 9.77 9.48
CA ASP A 111 2.67 11.14 10.02
C ASP A 111 1.70 12.02 9.24
N GLU A 112 1.67 11.92 7.90
CA GLU A 112 0.72 12.67 7.08
C GLU A 112 -0.73 12.22 7.30
N ILE A 113 -0.99 10.92 7.47
CA ILE A 113 -2.33 10.42 7.82
C ILE A 113 -2.77 11.00 9.17
N LEU A 114 -1.91 10.93 10.18
CA LEU A 114 -2.24 11.45 11.51
C LEU A 114 -2.46 12.96 11.46
N ALA A 115 -1.64 13.71 10.72
CA ALA A 115 -1.83 15.14 10.51
C ALA A 115 -3.17 15.45 9.80
N ARG A 116 -3.56 14.66 8.79
CA ARG A 116 -4.87 14.80 8.11
C ARG A 116 -6.03 14.52 9.06
N VAL A 117 -5.96 13.47 9.85
CA VAL A 117 -6.98 13.14 10.84
C VAL A 117 -7.09 14.26 11.88
N GLU A 118 -5.97 14.75 12.40
CA GLU A 118 -5.94 15.86 13.37
C GLU A 118 -6.58 17.14 12.77
N ARG A 119 -6.25 17.50 11.52
CA ARG A 119 -6.87 18.64 10.81
C ARG A 119 -8.39 18.45 10.65
N LEU A 120 -8.83 17.25 10.29
CA LEU A 120 -10.25 16.94 10.13
C LEU A 120 -11.00 16.98 11.47
N CYS A 121 -10.40 16.52 12.56
CA CYS A 121 -11.01 16.59 13.89
C CYS A 121 -11.17 18.02 14.42
N ASN A 122 -10.30 18.95 13.99
CA ASN A 122 -10.42 20.37 14.32
C ASN A 122 -11.46 21.13 13.47
N SER A 123 -12.07 20.47 12.47
CA SER A 123 -13.08 21.09 11.61
C SER A 123 -14.48 21.01 12.22
N VAL A 124 -15.40 21.84 11.73
CA VAL A 124 -16.81 21.88 12.16
C VAL A 124 -17.69 20.78 11.52
N LEU A 125 -17.10 19.64 11.17
CA LEU A 125 -17.83 18.54 10.51
C LEU A 125 -18.65 17.73 11.52
N ASN A 126 -19.88 17.38 11.14
CA ASN A 126 -20.65 16.39 11.89
C ASN A 126 -19.98 15.00 11.82
N ALA A 127 -20.37 14.09 12.71
CA ALA A 127 -19.74 12.77 12.81
C ALA A 127 -19.81 11.94 11.51
N LYS A 128 -20.84 12.12 10.67
CA LYS A 128 -20.97 11.39 9.39
C LYS A 128 -19.95 11.90 8.39
N ASN A 129 -19.85 13.22 8.26
CA ASN A 129 -18.90 13.87 7.36
C ASN A 129 -17.46 13.73 7.84
N LEU A 130 -17.23 13.72 9.15
CA LEU A 130 -15.91 13.47 9.74
C LEU A 130 -15.39 12.06 9.39
N SER A 131 -16.20 11.01 9.62
CA SER A 131 -15.82 9.64 9.23
C SER A 131 -15.54 9.54 7.73
N ARG A 132 -16.40 10.15 6.89
CA ARG A 132 -16.21 10.17 5.43
C ARG A 132 -14.91 10.87 5.05
N GLY A 133 -14.65 12.05 5.60
CA GLY A 133 -13.42 12.80 5.36
C GLY A 133 -12.18 12.02 5.77
N ILE A 134 -12.20 11.33 6.91
CA ILE A 134 -11.07 10.49 7.34
C ILE A 134 -10.87 9.32 6.37
N ASN A 135 -11.93 8.63 5.98
CA ASN A 135 -11.85 7.50 5.05
C ASN A 135 -11.30 7.89 3.68
N GLU A 136 -11.82 8.98 3.10
CA GLU A 136 -11.53 9.40 1.73
C GLU A 136 -10.24 10.22 1.62
N HIS A 137 -9.92 11.05 2.61
CA HIS A 137 -8.77 11.95 2.54
C HIS A 137 -7.54 11.43 3.30
N ALA A 138 -7.71 10.80 4.46
CA ALA A 138 -6.59 10.32 5.27
C ALA A 138 -6.26 8.86 4.96
N ILE A 139 -7.20 7.93 5.21
CA ILE A 139 -6.97 6.48 5.06
C ILE A 139 -6.66 6.08 3.62
N SER A 140 -7.20 6.80 2.63
CA SER A 140 -6.94 6.53 1.21
C SER A 140 -5.45 6.60 0.82
N LEU A 141 -4.61 7.32 1.58
CA LEU A 141 -3.16 7.37 1.37
C LEU A 141 -2.51 5.99 1.51
N VAL A 142 -3.02 5.16 2.43
CA VAL A 142 -2.51 3.81 2.68
C VAL A 142 -2.60 2.96 1.41
N ASN A 143 -3.59 3.22 0.55
CA ASN A 143 -3.86 2.41 -0.64
C ASN A 143 -2.67 2.33 -1.60
N TYR A 144 -1.84 3.38 -1.70
CA TYR A 144 -0.66 3.36 -2.57
C TYR A 144 0.51 2.58 -1.94
N HIS A 145 0.66 2.71 -0.62
CA HIS A 145 1.81 2.17 0.11
C HIS A 145 1.70 0.67 0.43
N ILE A 146 0.48 0.14 0.63
CA ILE A 146 0.25 -1.29 0.90
C ILE A 146 0.91 -2.19 -0.16
N TRP A 147 0.88 -1.78 -1.43
CA TRP A 147 1.40 -2.60 -2.52
C TRP A 147 2.92 -2.57 -2.66
N LEU A 148 3.55 -1.52 -2.14
CA LEU A 148 4.95 -1.20 -2.42
C LEU A 148 5.85 -1.47 -1.22
N GLN A 149 5.30 -1.46 -0.01
CA GLN A 149 6.03 -1.71 1.22
C GLN A 149 5.59 -3.05 1.83
N HIS A 150 6.56 -3.82 2.32
CA HIS A 150 6.30 -5.03 3.11
C HIS A 150 5.83 -4.65 4.51
N LEU A 151 4.59 -4.18 4.60
CA LEU A 151 3.91 -3.83 5.86
C LEU A 151 3.43 -5.10 6.56
N GLU A 152 3.61 -5.12 7.88
CA GLU A 152 3.17 -6.21 8.74
C GLU A 152 1.83 -5.87 9.43
N PRO A 153 1.06 -6.87 9.91
CA PRO A 153 -0.18 -6.63 10.64
C PRO A 153 -0.06 -5.63 11.79
N THR A 154 1.08 -5.66 12.50
CA THR A 154 1.37 -4.74 13.60
C THR A 154 1.46 -3.28 13.17
N ASP A 155 1.93 -3.03 11.93
CA ASP A 155 2.02 -1.68 11.38
C ASP A 155 0.63 -1.09 11.15
N PHE A 156 -0.31 -1.91 10.65
CA PHE A 156 -1.70 -1.49 10.48
C PHE A 156 -2.41 -1.28 11.82
N GLU A 157 -2.19 -2.19 12.77
CA GLU A 157 -2.76 -2.07 14.12
C GLU A 157 -2.27 -0.79 14.82
N GLU A 158 -0.98 -0.48 14.74
CA GLU A 158 -0.42 0.75 15.30
C GLU A 158 -1.10 2.00 14.72
N LEU A 159 -1.27 2.05 13.39
CA LEU A 159 -1.90 3.18 12.72
C LEU A 159 -3.36 3.36 13.16
N ASP A 160 -4.11 2.26 13.25
CA ASP A 160 -5.48 2.25 13.77
C ASP A 160 -5.54 2.71 15.24
N GLN A 161 -4.60 2.27 16.09
CA GLN A 161 -4.50 2.72 17.47
C GLN A 161 -4.24 4.23 17.58
N LEU A 162 -3.31 4.76 16.77
CA LEU A 162 -2.97 6.19 16.77
C LEU A 162 -4.13 7.07 16.30
N ILE A 163 -4.84 6.66 15.24
CA ILE A 163 -6.04 7.36 14.79
C ILE A 163 -7.10 7.39 15.89
N ARG A 164 -7.35 6.26 16.57
CA ARG A 164 -8.28 6.22 17.71
C ARG A 164 -7.87 7.17 18.84
N LYS A 165 -6.58 7.28 19.16
CA LYS A 165 -6.07 8.23 20.17
C LYS A 165 -6.40 9.68 19.78
N ILE A 166 -6.24 10.05 18.51
CA ILE A 166 -6.61 11.38 18.00
C ILE A 166 -8.12 11.62 18.15
N LEU A 167 -8.95 10.66 17.74
CA LEU A 167 -10.41 10.78 17.86
C LEU A 167 -10.88 10.96 19.31
N VAL A 168 -10.20 10.31 20.26
CA VAL A 168 -10.46 10.47 21.70
C VAL A 168 -10.05 11.85 22.19
N LYS A 169 -8.85 12.31 21.82
CA LYS A 169 -8.34 13.64 22.16
C LYS A 169 -9.32 14.75 21.77
N HIS A 170 -9.91 14.64 20.58
CA HIS A 170 -10.88 15.60 20.04
C HIS A 170 -12.33 15.32 20.42
N LYS A 171 -12.58 14.36 21.33
CA LYS A 171 -13.93 13.95 21.76
C LYS A 171 -14.86 13.49 20.63
N ALA A 172 -14.33 13.17 19.45
CA ALA A 172 -15.08 12.61 18.32
C ALA A 172 -15.51 11.15 18.59
N HIS A 173 -14.72 10.44 19.40
CA HIS A 173 -15.01 9.11 19.90
C HIS A 173 -14.62 9.01 21.38
N LEU A 174 -15.54 8.61 22.26
CA LEU A 174 -15.25 8.54 23.70
C LEU A 174 -14.67 7.15 24.05
N GLN A 175 -13.70 7.12 24.98
CA GLN A 175 -13.06 5.87 25.45
C GLN A 175 -14.03 4.74 25.88
N PRO A 176 -15.19 5.02 26.53
CA PRO A 176 -16.12 3.95 26.91
C PRO A 176 -16.86 3.32 25.72
N VAL A 177 -16.77 3.90 24.52
CA VAL A 177 -17.50 3.41 23.35
C VAL A 177 -16.75 2.24 22.73
N SER A 178 -17.48 1.20 22.30
CA SER A 178 -16.92 0.08 21.56
C SER A 178 -16.15 0.51 20.31
N LYS A 179 -14.88 0.06 20.23
CA LYS A 179 -14.03 0.19 19.04
C LYS A 179 -14.62 -0.53 17.82
N GLU A 180 -15.33 -1.64 18.04
CA GLU A 180 -15.95 -2.43 16.99
C GLU A 180 -17.07 -1.63 16.31
N ARG A 181 -17.88 -0.93 17.10
CA ARG A 181 -18.91 -0.01 16.59
C ARG A 181 -18.32 1.15 15.78
N LEU A 182 -17.08 1.58 16.08
CA LEU A 182 -16.42 2.63 15.30
C LEU A 182 -16.24 2.20 13.83
N TYR A 183 -15.85 0.95 13.63
CA TYR A 183 -15.51 0.39 12.33
C TYR A 183 -16.69 -0.16 11.53
N LEU A 184 -17.76 -0.53 12.22
CA LEU A 184 -18.96 -1.04 11.59
C LEU A 184 -19.64 0.03 10.70
N PRO A 185 -20.26 -0.34 9.57
CA PRO A 185 -21.01 0.58 8.73
C PRO A 185 -22.13 1.30 9.48
N ARG A 186 -22.47 2.52 9.06
CA ARG A 186 -23.59 3.28 9.65
C ARG A 186 -24.95 2.65 9.40
N SER A 187 -25.12 1.98 8.25
CA SER A 187 -26.29 1.14 7.94
C SER A 187 -26.49 -0.01 8.93
N GLU A 188 -25.46 -0.30 9.72
CA GLU A 188 -25.41 -1.42 10.65
C GLU A 188 -25.20 -0.96 12.10
N LEU A 189 -25.70 0.23 12.47
CA LEU A 189 -25.58 0.86 13.81
C LEU A 189 -24.15 1.29 14.21
N GLY A 190 -23.21 1.22 13.28
CA GLY A 190 -21.83 1.66 13.45
C GLY A 190 -21.59 3.15 13.20
N ARG A 191 -20.31 3.54 13.10
CA ARG A 191 -19.88 4.92 12.79
C ARG A 191 -19.24 5.07 11.42
N GLY A 192 -18.98 3.97 10.73
CA GLY A 192 -18.51 3.91 9.35
C GLY A 192 -17.08 4.43 9.15
N LEU A 193 -16.21 4.37 10.16
CA LEU A 193 -14.78 4.59 9.95
C LEU A 193 -14.18 3.31 9.35
N HIS A 194 -13.30 3.41 8.37
CA HIS A 194 -12.61 2.21 7.87
C HIS A 194 -11.57 1.73 8.87
N ASN A 195 -11.55 0.42 9.13
CA ASN A 195 -10.44 -0.23 9.81
C ASN A 195 -9.32 -0.45 8.79
N ILE A 196 -8.11 0.03 9.10
CA ILE A 196 -6.99 0.02 8.16
C ILE A 196 -6.44 -1.40 8.01
N GLU A 197 -6.36 -2.15 9.11
CA GLU A 197 -5.92 -3.55 9.10
C GLU A 197 -6.81 -4.40 8.19
N MET A 198 -8.13 -4.41 8.41
CA MET A 198 -9.10 -5.13 7.58
C MET A 198 -9.09 -4.68 6.11
N ARG A 199 -8.92 -3.37 5.87
CA ARG A 199 -8.78 -2.84 4.52
C ARG A 199 -7.48 -3.33 3.86
N GLY A 200 -6.38 -3.35 4.60
CA GLY A 200 -5.08 -3.85 4.16
C GLY A 200 -5.14 -5.32 3.78
N GLU A 201 -5.79 -6.14 4.59
CA GLU A 201 -6.05 -7.56 4.30
C GLU A 201 -6.79 -7.76 2.98
N CYS A 202 -7.90 -7.04 2.80
CA CYS A 202 -8.69 -7.11 1.56
C CYS A 202 -7.87 -6.69 0.34
N MET A 203 -7.02 -5.67 0.49
CA MET A 203 -6.14 -5.22 -0.59
C MET A 203 -5.09 -6.29 -0.90
N LEU A 204 -4.32 -6.75 0.10
CA LEU A 204 -3.28 -7.75 -0.10
C LEU A 204 -3.81 -9.03 -0.74
N LEU A 205 -4.97 -9.53 -0.29
CA LEU A 205 -5.62 -10.69 -0.91
C LEU A 205 -5.94 -10.44 -2.39
N GLN A 206 -6.52 -9.28 -2.73
CA GLN A 206 -6.84 -8.93 -4.11
C GLN A 206 -5.60 -8.87 -5.02
N LEU A 207 -4.47 -8.35 -4.53
CA LEU A 207 -3.24 -8.36 -5.32
C LEU A 207 -2.72 -9.78 -5.50
N LEU A 208 -2.73 -10.60 -4.45
CA LEU A 208 -2.30 -11.99 -4.56
C LEU A 208 -3.14 -12.75 -5.60
N GLU A 209 -4.46 -12.65 -5.53
CA GLU A 209 -5.37 -13.26 -6.51
C GLU A 209 -5.10 -12.76 -7.94
N LEU A 210 -4.83 -11.46 -8.11
CA LEU A 210 -4.51 -10.86 -9.41
C LEU A 210 -3.16 -11.37 -9.96
N LEU A 211 -2.14 -11.49 -9.11
CA LEU A 211 -0.84 -12.03 -9.49
C LEU A 211 -0.96 -13.50 -9.89
N GLU A 212 -1.68 -14.31 -9.10
CA GLU A 212 -1.92 -15.72 -9.38
C GLU A 212 -2.70 -15.93 -10.67
N LYS A 213 -3.80 -15.19 -10.88
CA LYS A 213 -4.66 -15.29 -12.07
C LYS A 213 -3.90 -15.04 -13.37
N HIS A 214 -2.92 -14.15 -13.34
CA HIS A 214 -2.22 -13.67 -14.53
C HIS A 214 -0.75 -14.08 -14.61
N LYS A 215 -0.28 -14.98 -13.73
CA LYS A 215 1.11 -15.44 -13.72
C LYS A 215 1.51 -16.12 -15.04
N GLU A 216 0.61 -16.86 -15.66
CA GLU A 216 0.86 -17.56 -16.93
C GLU A 216 0.93 -16.60 -18.13
N ILE A 217 0.26 -15.43 -18.03
CA ILE A 217 0.18 -14.44 -19.11
C ILE A 217 1.32 -13.42 -19.02
N SER A 218 1.73 -13.07 -17.79
CA SER A 218 2.72 -12.02 -17.56
C SER A 218 3.91 -12.56 -16.78
N THR A 219 5.06 -12.67 -17.47
CA THR A 219 6.33 -13.05 -16.86
C THR A 219 6.70 -12.13 -15.70
N ARG A 220 6.36 -10.84 -15.78
CA ARG A 220 6.57 -9.85 -14.71
C ARG A 220 5.76 -10.21 -13.46
N ARG A 221 4.48 -10.56 -13.61
CA ARG A 221 3.62 -10.93 -12.48
C ARG A 221 4.07 -12.24 -11.84
N ALA A 222 4.47 -13.23 -12.65
CA ALA A 222 5.08 -14.45 -12.15
C ALA A 222 6.36 -14.18 -11.34
N ALA A 223 7.21 -13.27 -11.82
CA ALA A 223 8.43 -12.86 -11.11
C ALA A 223 8.16 -12.15 -9.80
N ILE A 224 7.20 -11.23 -9.75
CA ILE A 224 6.79 -10.58 -8.51
C ILE A 224 6.28 -11.62 -7.52
N LEU A 225 5.35 -12.49 -7.95
CA LEU A 225 4.77 -13.52 -7.09
C LEU A 225 5.85 -14.44 -6.50
N LYS A 226 6.80 -14.87 -7.31
CA LYS A 226 7.91 -15.71 -6.84
C LYS A 226 8.78 -15.00 -5.80
N VAL A 227 9.19 -13.76 -6.06
CA VAL A 227 10.04 -13.00 -5.11
C VAL A 227 9.33 -12.81 -3.77
N GLU A 228 8.02 -12.52 -3.80
CA GLU A 228 7.22 -12.38 -2.58
C GLU A 228 7.13 -13.71 -1.81
N GLN A 229 6.97 -14.84 -2.50
CA GLN A 229 6.97 -16.19 -1.91
C GLN A 229 8.34 -16.58 -1.34
N ASP A 230 9.43 -16.34 -2.07
CA ASP A 230 10.79 -16.66 -1.66
C ASP A 230 11.18 -15.87 -0.39
N ASN A 231 10.75 -14.60 -0.32
CA ASN A 231 10.96 -13.73 0.84
C ASN A 231 9.96 -13.96 1.98
N LYS A 232 8.96 -14.83 1.80
CA LYS A 232 7.89 -15.11 2.78
C LYS A 232 7.23 -13.84 3.31
N THR A 233 6.98 -12.87 2.42
CA THR A 233 6.37 -11.59 2.80
C THR A 233 4.94 -11.79 3.29
N HIS A 234 4.41 -10.81 4.02
CA HIS A 234 3.02 -10.85 4.47
C HIS A 234 2.02 -11.05 3.31
N LEU A 235 2.28 -10.45 2.13
CA LEU A 235 1.48 -10.67 0.92
C LEU A 235 1.43 -12.15 0.51
N SER A 236 2.56 -12.87 0.56
CA SER A 236 2.60 -14.29 0.21
C SER A 236 1.88 -15.18 1.22
N LEU A 237 1.87 -14.76 2.50
CA LEU A 237 1.28 -15.51 3.62
C LEU A 237 -0.18 -15.11 3.91
N ILE A 238 -0.73 -14.13 3.19
CA ILE A 238 -2.02 -13.50 3.53
C ILE A 238 -3.17 -14.50 3.60
N LYS A 239 -3.25 -15.49 2.69
CA LYS A 239 -4.31 -16.50 2.70
C LYS A 239 -4.29 -17.28 4.02
N ASN A 240 -3.16 -17.90 4.35
CA ASN A 240 -3.00 -18.66 5.59
C ASN A 240 -3.24 -17.79 6.83
N TYR A 241 -2.75 -16.55 6.81
CA TYR A 241 -2.97 -15.59 7.90
C TYR A 241 -4.46 -15.34 8.13
N LEU A 242 -5.23 -15.09 7.07
CA LEU A 242 -6.67 -14.83 7.16
C LEU A 242 -7.46 -16.07 7.56
N GLU A 243 -7.09 -17.25 7.06
CA GLU A 243 -7.73 -18.52 7.43
C GLU A 243 -7.59 -18.80 8.93
N VAL A 244 -6.40 -18.55 9.49
CA VAL A 244 -6.15 -18.67 10.93
C VAL A 244 -6.90 -17.59 11.71
N LYS A 245 -6.83 -16.33 11.27
CA LYS A 245 -7.43 -15.19 11.99
C LYS A 245 -8.95 -15.29 12.08
N TYR A 246 -9.60 -15.67 10.98
CA TYR A 246 -11.05 -15.71 10.87
C TYR A 246 -11.66 -17.10 11.01
N SER A 247 -10.83 -18.16 11.09
CA SER A 247 -11.28 -19.55 11.18
C SER A 247 -12.19 -19.96 10.00
N ILE A 248 -11.77 -19.64 8.78
CA ILE A 248 -12.50 -19.92 7.54
C ILE A 248 -11.62 -20.68 6.56
N ASN A 249 -12.23 -21.57 5.79
CA ASN A 249 -11.60 -22.30 4.70
C ASN A 249 -11.95 -21.63 3.35
N ASN A 250 -10.96 -21.49 2.46
CA ASN A 250 -11.12 -20.94 1.11
C ASN A 250 -11.66 -19.49 1.08
N ILE A 251 -10.78 -18.55 1.43
CA ILE A 251 -11.11 -17.12 1.45
C ILE A 251 -11.09 -16.53 0.04
N THR A 252 -12.15 -15.80 -0.29
CA THR A 252 -12.27 -14.94 -1.47
C THR A 252 -12.50 -13.51 -1.00
N LYS A 253 -12.32 -12.53 -1.89
CA LYS A 253 -12.62 -11.13 -1.56
C LYS A 253 -14.04 -10.92 -0.98
N GLU A 254 -15.06 -11.46 -1.65
CA GLU A 254 -16.46 -11.26 -1.24
C GLU A 254 -16.76 -11.94 0.10
N SER A 255 -16.19 -13.13 0.33
CA SER A 255 -16.36 -13.82 1.60
C SER A 255 -15.61 -13.13 2.73
N LEU A 256 -14.47 -12.48 2.44
CA LEU A 256 -13.67 -11.78 3.44
C LEU A 256 -14.38 -10.57 4.06
N GLU A 257 -15.01 -9.71 3.25
CA GLU A 257 -15.71 -8.52 3.79
C GLU A 257 -16.89 -8.93 4.70
N LEU A 258 -17.66 -9.93 4.30
CA LEU A 258 -18.75 -10.49 5.11
C LEU A 258 -18.22 -11.10 6.42
N THR A 259 -17.10 -11.81 6.32
CA THR A 259 -16.42 -12.44 7.45
C THR A 259 -15.90 -11.41 8.45
N GLN A 260 -15.24 -10.36 7.97
CA GLN A 260 -14.75 -9.27 8.81
C GLN A 260 -15.90 -8.62 9.57
N ASN A 261 -17.03 -8.36 8.91
CA ASN A 261 -18.22 -7.85 9.57
C ASN A 261 -18.76 -8.83 10.63
N ALA A 262 -18.85 -10.13 10.31
CA ALA A 262 -19.27 -11.16 11.26
C ALA A 262 -18.32 -11.26 12.47
N TYR A 263 -17.02 -11.08 12.26
CA TYR A 263 -16.01 -11.03 13.30
C TYR A 263 -16.21 -9.81 14.21
N ILE A 264 -16.41 -8.61 13.66
CA ILE A 264 -16.74 -7.40 14.44
C ILE A 264 -17.98 -7.65 15.30
N TYR A 265 -19.01 -8.30 14.74
CA TYR A 265 -20.22 -8.64 15.48
C TYR A 265 -19.97 -9.62 16.63
N SER A 266 -19.16 -10.65 16.43
CA SER A 266 -18.84 -11.60 17.49
C SER A 266 -18.13 -10.91 18.66
N GLU A 267 -17.23 -9.96 18.37
CA GLU A 267 -16.56 -9.12 19.37
C GLU A 267 -17.51 -8.17 20.10
N ILE A 268 -18.50 -7.60 19.41
CA ILE A 268 -19.55 -6.77 20.03
C ILE A 268 -20.40 -7.61 20.99
N ARG A 269 -20.78 -8.83 20.60
CA ARG A 269 -21.65 -9.71 21.41
C ARG A 269 -21.01 -10.11 22.75
N LYS A 270 -19.68 -10.13 22.83
CA LYS A 270 -18.94 -10.34 24.09
C LYS A 270 -19.15 -9.21 25.11
N LYS A 271 -19.63 -8.03 24.69
CA LYS A 271 -19.81 -6.83 25.53
C LYS A 271 -21.28 -6.65 25.90
N ILE A 272 -21.64 -6.99 27.15
CA ILE A 272 -23.03 -7.02 27.67
C ILE A 272 -23.83 -5.75 27.35
N GLN A 273 -23.24 -4.55 27.53
CA GLN A 273 -23.93 -3.29 27.31
C GLN A 273 -24.21 -3.02 25.83
N HIS A 274 -23.27 -3.38 24.94
CA HIS A 274 -23.44 -3.20 23.51
C HIS A 274 -24.32 -4.28 22.89
N LEU A 275 -24.29 -5.51 23.41
CA LEU A 275 -25.17 -6.59 22.98
C LEU A 275 -26.63 -6.16 22.96
N LYS A 276 -27.11 -5.47 24.01
CA LYS A 276 -28.50 -4.98 24.10
C LYS A 276 -28.88 -4.03 22.95
N LEU A 277 -27.95 -3.15 22.55
CA LEU A 277 -28.17 -2.22 21.43
C LEU A 277 -28.26 -2.98 20.09
N PHE A 278 -27.44 -4.01 19.92
CA PHE A 278 -27.37 -4.77 18.67
C PHE A 278 -28.44 -5.87 18.55
N MET A 279 -29.05 -6.30 19.66
CA MET A 279 -30.27 -7.13 19.64
C MET A 279 -31.45 -6.43 18.94
N ALA A 280 -31.47 -5.10 18.92
CA ALA A 280 -32.50 -4.34 18.21
C ALA A 280 -32.40 -4.45 16.68
N LYS A 281 -31.24 -4.87 16.11
CA LYS A 281 -31.10 -5.13 14.67
C LYS A 281 -31.95 -6.31 14.21
N ASP A 282 -32.10 -7.32 15.07
CA ASP A 282 -32.90 -8.53 14.76
C ASP A 282 -34.41 -8.25 14.89
N ASN A 283 -34.79 -7.04 15.31
CA ASN A 283 -36.18 -6.61 15.40
C ASN A 283 -36.67 -6.08 14.04
N ILE A 284 -37.60 -6.82 13.42
CA ILE A 284 -38.20 -6.52 12.11
C ILE A 284 -38.86 -5.13 12.07
N LEU A 285 -39.26 -4.58 13.21
CA LEU A 285 -39.92 -3.26 13.31
C LEU A 285 -38.93 -2.08 13.42
N ALA A 286 -37.63 -2.33 13.60
CA ALA A 286 -36.63 -1.29 13.78
C ALA A 286 -35.90 -0.98 12.45
N SER A 287 -36.24 0.15 11.82
CA SER A 287 -35.53 0.62 10.62
C SER A 287 -34.30 1.45 11.01
N ILE A 288 -33.10 0.90 10.79
CA ILE A 288 -31.83 1.60 11.02
C ILE A 288 -31.64 2.74 10.01
N THR A 289 -32.08 2.53 8.76
CA THR A 289 -31.94 3.51 7.67
C THR A 289 -32.80 4.74 7.91
N ASP A 290 -34.04 4.57 8.39
CA ASP A 290 -34.97 5.67 8.59
C ASP A 290 -34.73 6.40 9.92
N SER A 291 -34.04 5.75 10.86
CA SER A 291 -33.65 6.34 12.16
C SER A 291 -32.35 7.18 12.08
N SER A 292 -31.69 7.22 10.92
CA SER A 292 -30.35 7.83 10.75
C SER A 292 -30.36 9.33 10.39
N ILE A 293 -31.47 10.04 10.67
CA ILE A 293 -31.61 11.49 10.44
C ILE A 293 -30.67 12.30 11.34
#